data_AF-A0A7C7WUY4-F1
#
_entry.id   AF-A0A7C7WUY4-F1
#
_cell.length_a   1.000
_cell.length_b   1.000
_cell.length_c   1.000
_cell.angle_alpha   90.00
_cell.angle_beta   90.00
_cell.angle_gamma   90.00
#
_symmetry.space_group_name_H-M   'P 1'
#
loop_
_entity.id
_entity.type
_entity.pdbx_description
1 polymer ?
#
loop_
_entity_poly.entity_id
_entity_poly.type
_entity_poly.pdbx_seq_one_letter_code
_entity_poly.pdbx_strand_id
1 'polypeptide(L)'
;MTTEQYVFIGIASILMTWGIASFIRTLQGSGKQLMMVLLSIGMFSSFYYFNYTNISNYDPNYNVDNDIDKVFQALEKYLINNPEDMNAKKVFAEYNLQIGNYNEAYQYYEEIYTSNIPKDIEVIVGLIESTLLSRPDIISYDLNDLINQSLKIEPLNQKALWFGGLIARASGNFELAKERWSLLIEDPELPIDMQQAVNEQLVLINSIKE
;
A
#
# COMPACT_ATOMS: atom_id res chain seq x y z
N MET A 1 -14.74 10.23 17.92
CA MET A 1 -15.73 11.23 18.36
C MET A 1 -16.80 10.55 19.18
N THR A 2 -17.27 11.17 20.27
CA THR A 2 -18.32 10.61 21.14
C THR A 2 -19.71 10.95 20.62
N THR A 3 -20.72 10.14 20.95
CA THR A 3 -22.13 10.31 20.52
C THR A 3 -22.69 11.70 20.84
N GLU A 4 -22.22 12.30 21.94
CA GLU A 4 -22.60 13.64 22.39
C GLU A 4 -22.18 14.76 21.41
N GLN A 5 -21.05 14.59 20.72
CA GLN A 5 -20.56 15.56 19.75
C GLN A 5 -21.46 15.62 18.50
N TYR A 6 -21.98 14.47 18.05
CA TYR A 6 -22.90 14.41 16.91
C TYR A 6 -24.27 15.02 17.22
N VAL A 7 -24.79 14.81 18.44
CA VAL A 7 -26.07 15.43 18.87
C VAL A 7 -25.95 16.94 18.94
N PHE A 8 -24.83 17.45 19.45
CA PHE A 8 -24.56 18.89 19.50
C PHE A 8 -24.47 19.51 18.10
N ILE A 9 -23.75 18.86 17.17
CA ILE A 9 -23.66 19.31 15.77
C ILE A 9 -25.05 19.29 15.09
N GLY A 10 -25.85 18.25 15.35
CA GLY A 10 -27.21 18.14 14.82
C GLY A 10 -28.12 19.29 15.27
N ILE A 11 -28.15 19.59 16.57
CA ILE A 11 -28.97 20.68 17.13
C ILE A 11 -28.48 22.05 16.63
N ALA A 12 -27.18 22.28 16.60
CA ALA A 12 -26.60 23.53 16.10
C ALA A 12 -26.94 23.78 14.63
N SER A 13 -26.96 22.72 13.81
CA SER A 13 -27.31 22.79 12.38
C SER A 13 -28.78 23.14 12.16
N ILE A 14 -29.68 22.59 12.99
CA ILE A 14 -31.11 22.90 12.93
C ILE A 14 -31.37 24.36 13.35
N LEU A 15 -30.69 24.85 14.40
CA LEU A 15 -30.84 26.23 14.86
C LEU A 15 -30.29 27.25 13.84
N MET A 16 -29.14 26.96 13.22
CA MET A 16 -28.58 27.81 12.16
C MET A 16 -29.47 27.84 10.92
N THR A 17 -29.97 26.68 10.46
CA THR A 17 -30.86 26.62 9.29
C THR A 17 -32.18 27.35 9.55
N TRP A 18 -32.73 27.25 10.76
CA TRP A 18 -33.94 27.98 11.15
C TRP A 18 -33.74 29.50 11.22
N GLY A 19 -32.62 29.95 11.81
CA GLY A 19 -32.25 31.37 11.85
C GLY A 19 -32.04 31.98 10.47
N ILE A 20 -31.36 31.25 9.58
CA ILE A 20 -31.09 31.68 8.20
C ILE A 20 -32.40 31.74 7.38
N ALA A 21 -33.28 30.74 7.51
CA ALA A 21 -34.57 30.73 6.83
C ALA A 21 -35.48 31.88 7.28
N SER A 22 -35.45 32.23 8.57
CA SER A 22 -36.19 33.37 9.13
C SER A 22 -35.66 34.70 8.60
N PHE A 23 -34.34 34.87 8.57
CA PHE A 23 -33.68 36.09 8.08
C PHE A 23 -33.82 36.27 6.55
N ILE A 24 -33.83 35.19 5.78
CA ILE A 24 -34.06 35.23 4.33
C ILE A 24 -35.51 35.65 4.00
N ARG A 25 -36.47 35.41 4.90
CA ARG A 25 -37.87 35.81 4.71
C ARG A 25 -38.12 37.31 4.86
N THR A 26 -37.26 38.04 5.59
CA THR A 26 -37.41 39.49 5.81
C THR A 26 -36.84 40.35 4.68
N LEU A 27 -36.09 39.76 3.74
CA LEU A 27 -35.49 40.45 2.60
C LEU A 27 -36.43 40.40 1.37
N GLN A 28 -36.73 41.56 0.76
CA GLN A 28 -37.46 41.66 -0.51
C GLN A 28 -36.55 42.17 -1.64
N GLY A 29 -36.75 41.68 -2.88
CA GLY A 29 -36.00 42.10 -4.07
C GLY A 29 -34.70 41.31 -4.34
N SER A 30 -33.92 41.78 -5.33
CA SER A 30 -32.67 41.15 -5.81
C SER A 30 -31.56 41.03 -4.76
N GLY A 31 -31.60 41.82 -3.68
CA GLY A 31 -30.65 41.73 -2.56
C GLY A 31 -30.72 40.39 -1.80
N LYS A 32 -31.88 39.71 -1.82
CA LYS A 32 -32.07 38.41 -1.16
C LYS A 32 -31.22 37.30 -1.79
N GLN A 33 -31.11 37.29 -3.12
CA GLN A 33 -30.34 36.28 -3.85
C GLN A 33 -28.83 36.48 -3.63
N LEU A 34 -28.36 37.73 -3.69
CA LEU A 34 -26.96 38.06 -3.41
C LEU A 34 -26.55 37.66 -1.99
N MET A 35 -27.38 37.96 -1.00
CA MET A 35 -27.08 37.63 0.40
C MET A 35 -27.09 36.11 0.66
N MET A 36 -27.98 35.38 -0.01
CA MET A 36 -28.01 33.92 0.04
C MET A 36 -26.72 33.30 -0.54
N VAL A 37 -26.23 33.81 -1.66
CA VAL A 37 -24.96 33.34 -2.27
C VAL A 37 -23.78 33.62 -1.33
N LEU A 38 -23.69 34.81 -0.76
CA LEU A 38 -22.60 35.17 0.17
C LEU A 38 -22.60 34.30 1.43
N LEU A 39 -23.77 34.02 2.01
CA LEU A 39 -23.90 33.14 3.17
C LEU A 39 -23.50 31.69 2.83
N SER A 40 -23.93 31.19 1.67
CA SER A 40 -23.56 29.85 1.21
C SER A 40 -22.05 29.71 0.99
N ILE A 41 -21.40 30.71 0.38
CA ILE A 41 -19.94 30.73 0.20
C ILE A 41 -19.24 30.75 1.57
N GLY A 42 -19.70 31.58 2.50
CA GLY A 42 -19.14 31.66 3.85
C GLY A 42 -19.27 30.35 4.62
N MET A 43 -20.44 29.70 4.55
CA MET A 43 -20.67 28.40 5.16
C MET A 43 -19.80 27.31 4.54
N PHE A 44 -19.72 27.25 3.21
CA PHE A 44 -18.91 26.26 2.52
C PHE A 44 -17.41 26.45 2.82
N SER A 45 -16.93 27.69 2.83
CA SER A 45 -15.54 28.02 3.16
C SER A 45 -15.20 27.69 4.61
N SER A 46 -16.11 27.97 5.54
CA SER A 46 -15.93 27.66 6.96
C SER A 46 -15.96 26.15 7.22
N PHE A 47 -16.88 25.42 6.57
CA PHE A 47 -16.92 23.96 6.61
C PHE A 47 -15.64 23.36 6.03
N TYR A 48 -15.16 23.85 4.89
CA TYR A 48 -13.92 23.40 4.27
C TYR A 48 -12.71 23.68 5.18
N TYR A 49 -12.59 24.89 5.74
CA TYR A 49 -11.52 25.25 6.67
C TYR A 49 -11.54 24.38 7.94
N PHE A 50 -12.72 24.16 8.52
CA PHE A 50 -12.85 23.33 9.72
C PHE A 50 -12.51 21.86 9.46
N ASN A 51 -12.87 21.32 8.28
CA ASN A 51 -12.46 19.98 7.87
C ASN A 51 -10.94 19.91 7.63
N TYR A 52 -10.38 20.92 6.98
CA TYR A 52 -8.94 21.02 6.75
C TYR A 52 -8.14 21.05 8.05
N THR A 53 -8.61 21.73 9.10
CA THR A 53 -7.86 21.85 10.36
C THR A 53 -8.12 20.72 11.36
N ASN A 54 -9.31 20.10 11.37
CA ASN A 54 -9.69 19.15 12.43
C ASN A 54 -9.83 17.70 11.98
N ILE A 55 -10.03 17.46 10.69
CA ILE A 55 -10.26 16.10 10.14
C ILE A 55 -9.14 15.70 9.20
N SER A 56 -8.56 16.65 8.47
CA SER A 56 -7.43 16.37 7.59
C SER A 56 -6.20 15.98 8.39
N ASN A 57 -5.59 14.84 8.05
CA ASN A 57 -4.23 14.49 8.48
C ASN A 57 -3.15 15.21 7.63
N TYR A 58 -3.55 16.19 6.83
CA TYR A 58 -2.63 17.02 6.05
C TYR A 58 -1.89 17.96 7.00
N ASP A 59 -0.65 17.63 7.32
CA ASP A 59 0.29 18.57 7.92
C ASP A 59 1.01 19.32 6.79
N PRO A 60 0.85 20.65 6.64
CA PRO A 60 1.57 21.42 5.63
C PRO A 60 3.09 21.42 5.82
N ASN A 61 3.58 20.94 6.98
CA ASN A 61 5.00 20.70 7.27
C ASN A 61 5.33 19.20 7.31
N TYR A 62 4.46 18.33 6.79
CA TYR A 62 4.71 16.89 6.70
C TYR A 62 5.99 16.64 5.90
N ASN A 63 7.02 16.17 6.59
CA ASN A 63 8.29 15.80 5.98
C ASN A 63 8.39 14.27 6.02
N VAL A 64 8.10 13.66 4.87
CA VAL A 64 8.12 12.20 4.65
C VAL A 64 9.45 11.61 5.11
N ASP A 65 10.56 12.29 4.83
CA ASP A 65 11.91 11.80 5.14
C ASP A 65 12.12 11.68 6.66
N ASN A 66 11.64 12.66 7.44
CA ASN A 66 11.79 12.66 8.91
C ASN A 66 10.97 11.55 9.58
N ASP A 67 9.83 11.18 9.01
CA ASP A 67 9.00 10.10 9.58
C ASP A 67 9.49 8.72 9.16
N ILE A 68 10.08 8.58 7.96
CA ILE A 68 10.82 7.37 7.57
C ILE A 68 11.92 7.09 8.60
N ASP A 69 12.72 8.10 8.92
CA ASP A 69 13.80 7.98 9.91
C ASP A 69 13.29 7.56 11.30
N LYS A 70 12.15 8.11 11.75
CA LYS A 70 11.58 7.75 13.06
C LYS A 70 11.06 6.33 13.12
N VAL A 71 10.36 5.86 12.09
CA VAL A 71 9.84 4.48 12.04
C VAL A 71 11.00 3.49 11.99
N PHE A 72 12.00 3.77 11.15
CA PHE A 72 13.22 2.98 11.07
C PHE A 72 13.90 2.87 12.45
N GLN A 73 14.19 3.99 13.10
CA GLN A 73 14.85 4.03 14.41
C GLN A 73 14.03 3.33 15.50
N ALA A 74 12.69 3.43 15.46
CA ALA A 74 11.84 2.77 16.43
C ALA A 74 11.86 1.25 16.27
N LEU A 75 11.78 0.74 15.03
CA LEU A 75 11.85 -0.70 14.74
C LEU A 75 13.24 -1.26 15.06
N GLU A 76 14.31 -0.56 14.67
CA GLU A 76 15.69 -0.93 14.99
C GLU A 76 15.89 -1.02 16.52
N LYS A 77 15.49 0.01 17.27
CA LYS A 77 15.57 0.02 18.73
C LYS A 77 14.74 -1.10 19.37
N TYR A 78 13.56 -1.41 18.82
CA TYR A 78 12.76 -2.52 19.32
C TYR A 78 13.48 -3.86 19.13
N LEU A 79 14.05 -4.10 17.95
CA LEU A 79 14.76 -5.34 17.63
C LEU A 79 16.07 -5.52 18.42
N ILE A 80 16.77 -4.43 18.77
CA ILE A 80 17.90 -4.49 19.71
C ILE A 80 17.48 -5.09 21.05
N ASN A 81 16.28 -4.73 21.53
CA ASN A 81 15.77 -5.22 22.82
C ASN A 81 15.05 -6.57 22.70
N ASN A 82 14.61 -6.95 21.49
CA ASN A 82 13.83 -8.16 21.22
C ASN A 82 14.40 -8.92 20.00
N PRO A 83 15.64 -9.42 20.07
CA PRO A 83 16.33 -9.98 18.90
C PRO A 83 15.72 -11.29 18.39
N GLU A 84 14.89 -11.98 19.18
CA GLU A 84 14.24 -13.24 18.79
C GLU A 84 12.81 -13.04 18.25
N ASP A 85 12.31 -11.80 18.22
CA ASP A 85 10.96 -11.50 17.75
C ASP A 85 10.91 -11.53 16.20
N MET A 86 10.67 -12.72 15.66
CA MET A 86 10.64 -12.95 14.21
C MET A 86 9.50 -12.19 13.51
N ASN A 87 8.40 -11.89 14.22
CA ASN A 87 7.33 -11.07 13.64
C ASN A 87 7.79 -9.62 13.49
N ALA A 88 8.47 -9.07 14.49
CA ALA A 88 9.07 -7.74 14.39
C ALA A 88 10.14 -7.68 13.30
N LYS A 89 10.96 -8.74 13.14
CA LYS A 89 11.92 -8.83 12.03
C LYS A 89 11.22 -8.83 10.68
N LYS A 90 10.11 -9.57 10.53
CA LYS A 90 9.31 -9.59 9.30
C LYS A 90 8.80 -8.19 8.95
N VAL A 91 8.25 -7.47 9.93
CA VAL A 91 7.78 -6.08 9.75
C VAL A 91 8.93 -5.18 9.33
N PHE A 92 10.10 -5.32 9.95
CA PHE A 92 11.26 -4.51 9.60
C PHE A 92 11.84 -4.86 8.24
N ALA A 93 11.81 -6.13 7.83
CA ALA A 93 12.20 -6.57 6.49
C ALA A 93 11.30 -5.96 5.41
N GLU A 94 9.98 -6.03 5.61
CA GLU A 94 8.99 -5.42 4.71
C GLU A 94 9.17 -3.90 4.63
N TYR A 95 9.42 -3.25 5.78
CA TYR A 95 9.71 -1.82 5.80
C TYR A 95 10.97 -1.48 5.01
N ASN A 96 12.05 -2.26 5.16
CA ASN A 96 13.28 -2.09 4.38
C ASN A 96 13.05 -2.29 2.87
N LEU A 97 12.21 -3.24 2.45
CA LEU A 97 11.79 -3.36 1.03
C LEU A 97 11.14 -2.06 0.53
N GLN A 98 10.21 -1.51 1.29
CA GLN A 98 9.43 -0.33 0.89
C GLN A 98 10.30 0.92 0.75
N ILE A 99 11.31 1.10 1.59
CA ILE A 99 12.23 2.25 1.53
C ILE A 99 13.44 2.04 0.62
N GLY A 100 13.54 0.87 -0.04
CA GLY A 100 14.61 0.58 -1.00
C GLY A 100 15.89 -0.01 -0.39
N ASN A 101 15.89 -0.35 0.89
CA ASN A 101 17.01 -1.01 1.58
C ASN A 101 16.97 -2.53 1.35
N TYR A 102 17.16 -2.94 0.09
CA TYR A 102 16.96 -4.33 -0.33
C TYR A 102 17.94 -5.32 0.31
N ASN A 103 19.16 -4.88 0.64
CA ASN A 103 20.16 -5.72 1.31
C ASN A 103 19.73 -6.09 2.72
N GLU A 104 19.30 -5.10 3.51
CA GLU A 104 18.81 -5.30 4.87
C GLU A 104 17.53 -6.14 4.87
N ALA A 105 16.60 -5.87 3.94
CA ALA A 105 15.41 -6.69 3.77
C ALA A 105 15.76 -8.16 3.50
N TYR A 106 16.69 -8.40 2.56
CA TYR A 106 17.18 -9.73 2.23
C TYR A 106 17.71 -10.46 3.46
N GLN A 107 18.57 -9.80 4.25
CA GLN A 107 19.17 -10.41 5.44
C GLN A 107 18.10 -10.85 6.46
N TYR A 108 17.10 -10.00 6.73
CA TYR A 108 16.03 -10.36 7.66
C TYR A 108 15.12 -11.46 7.09
N TYR A 109 14.73 -11.41 5.82
CA TYR A 109 13.93 -12.48 5.23
C TYR A 109 14.68 -13.81 5.19
N GLU A 110 15.98 -13.82 4.86
CA GLU A 110 16.80 -15.04 4.86
C GLU A 110 16.92 -15.61 6.28
N GLU A 111 17.12 -14.76 7.29
CA GLU A 111 17.15 -15.19 8.69
C GLU A 111 15.83 -15.85 9.11
N ILE A 112 14.69 -15.22 8.80
CA ILE A 112 13.38 -15.77 9.14
C ILE A 112 13.14 -17.08 8.38
N TYR A 113 13.49 -17.14 7.09
CA TYR A 113 13.32 -18.32 6.25
C TYR A 113 14.15 -19.51 6.74
N THR A 114 15.37 -19.28 7.20
CA THR A 114 16.26 -20.33 7.70
C THR A 114 15.96 -20.74 9.15
N SER A 115 15.12 -19.98 9.86
CA SER A 115 14.68 -20.30 11.22
C SER A 115 13.74 -21.52 11.29
N ASN A 116 13.52 -22.04 12.49
CA ASN A 116 12.61 -23.16 12.77
C ASN A 116 11.13 -22.78 12.84
N ILE A 117 10.77 -21.53 12.55
CA ILE A 117 9.39 -21.07 12.59
C ILE A 117 8.66 -21.48 11.29
N PRO A 118 7.35 -21.82 11.34
CA PRO A 118 6.53 -21.96 10.15
C PRO A 118 6.63 -20.73 9.25
N LYS A 119 6.93 -20.93 7.97
CA LYS A 119 7.05 -19.85 7.00
C LYS A 119 5.66 -19.54 6.46
N ASP A 120 5.27 -18.29 6.56
CA ASP A 120 4.13 -17.77 5.80
C ASP A 120 4.58 -17.34 4.40
N ILE A 121 3.59 -17.08 3.54
CA ILE A 121 3.87 -16.74 2.15
C ILE A 121 4.59 -15.39 2.04
N GLU A 122 4.32 -14.45 2.95
CA GLU A 122 4.93 -13.13 2.96
C GLU A 122 6.43 -13.20 3.16
N VAL A 123 6.93 -14.10 4.02
CA VAL A 123 8.37 -14.34 4.17
C VAL A 123 8.97 -14.91 2.88
N ILE A 124 8.31 -15.89 2.26
CA ILE A 124 8.84 -16.55 1.06
C ILE A 124 8.90 -15.58 -0.12
N VAL A 125 7.81 -14.84 -0.37
CA VAL A 125 7.72 -13.85 -1.44
C VAL A 125 8.64 -12.65 -1.16
N GLY A 126 8.72 -12.18 0.08
CA GLY A 126 9.65 -11.13 0.49
C GLY A 126 11.11 -11.54 0.30
N LEU A 127 11.46 -12.80 0.57
CA LEU A 127 12.79 -13.35 0.29
C LEU A 127 13.08 -13.38 -1.21
N ILE A 128 12.14 -13.83 -2.04
CA ILE A 128 12.28 -13.81 -3.50
C ILE A 128 12.51 -12.39 -4.01
N GLU A 129 11.64 -11.46 -3.63
CA GLU A 129 11.68 -10.06 -4.06
C GLU A 129 12.99 -9.39 -3.64
N SER A 130 13.34 -9.48 -2.36
CA SER A 130 14.59 -8.92 -1.85
C SER A 130 15.81 -9.54 -2.51
N THR A 131 15.85 -10.85 -2.76
CA THR A 131 16.96 -11.52 -3.47
C THR A 131 17.13 -10.98 -4.89
N LEU A 132 16.05 -10.79 -5.64
CA LEU A 132 16.09 -10.29 -7.02
C LEU A 132 16.57 -8.83 -7.09
N LEU A 133 16.25 -8.03 -6.08
CA LEU A 133 16.58 -6.61 -6.00
C LEU A 133 17.97 -6.35 -5.41
N SER A 134 18.35 -7.08 -4.35
CA SER A 134 19.65 -6.93 -3.67
C SER A 134 20.80 -7.60 -4.41
N ARG A 135 20.51 -8.71 -5.14
CA ARG A 135 21.49 -9.51 -5.87
C ARG A 135 22.68 -9.94 -4.99
N PRO A 136 22.42 -10.72 -3.93
CA PRO A 136 23.48 -11.17 -3.04
C PRO A 136 24.50 -12.04 -3.81
N ASP A 137 25.78 -11.97 -3.41
CA ASP A 137 26.85 -12.73 -4.06
C ASP A 137 26.67 -14.25 -3.91
N ILE A 138 26.01 -14.68 -2.82
CA ILE A 138 25.80 -16.08 -2.46
C ILE A 138 24.31 -16.25 -2.14
N ILE A 139 23.67 -17.21 -2.80
CA ILE A 139 22.28 -17.61 -2.53
C ILE A 139 22.30 -19.07 -2.07
N SER A 140 21.69 -19.35 -0.91
CA SER A 140 21.72 -20.67 -0.26
C SER A 140 20.53 -21.57 -0.62
N TYR A 141 19.63 -21.10 -1.49
CA TYR A 141 18.36 -21.73 -1.88
C TYR A 141 18.09 -21.58 -3.38
N ASP A 142 17.15 -22.37 -3.91
CA ASP A 142 16.68 -22.27 -5.29
C ASP A 142 15.43 -21.37 -5.36
N LEU A 143 15.51 -20.29 -6.15
CA LEU A 143 14.38 -19.38 -6.36
C LEU A 143 13.16 -20.06 -7.00
N ASN A 144 13.35 -21.07 -7.85
CA ASN A 144 12.22 -21.83 -8.40
C ASN A 144 11.51 -22.63 -7.31
N ASP A 145 12.25 -23.17 -6.35
CA ASP A 145 11.68 -23.90 -5.23
C ASP A 145 10.89 -22.95 -4.32
N LEU A 146 11.42 -21.77 -4.00
CA LEU A 146 10.68 -20.75 -3.25
C LEU A 146 9.38 -20.34 -3.95
N ILE A 147 9.41 -20.14 -5.26
CA ILE A 147 8.21 -19.84 -6.04
C ILE A 147 7.19 -20.98 -5.92
N ASN A 148 7.61 -22.23 -6.09
CA ASN A 148 6.71 -23.37 -5.98
C ASN A 148 6.14 -23.52 -4.57
N GLN A 149 6.93 -23.24 -3.53
CA GLN A 149 6.45 -23.18 -2.15
C GLN A 149 5.37 -22.10 -1.98
N SER A 150 5.60 -20.88 -2.48
CA SER A 150 4.61 -19.80 -2.40
C SER A 150 3.31 -20.12 -3.13
N LEU A 151 3.37 -20.63 -4.37
CA LEU A 151 2.19 -20.99 -5.17
C LEU A 151 1.45 -22.22 -4.63
N LYS A 152 2.11 -23.04 -3.80
CA LYS A 152 1.43 -24.13 -3.08
C LYS A 152 0.60 -23.61 -1.90
N ILE A 153 1.03 -22.52 -1.26
CA ILE A 153 0.29 -21.88 -0.16
C ILE A 153 -0.86 -21.04 -0.75
N GLU A 154 -0.55 -20.18 -1.71
CA GLU A 154 -1.53 -19.35 -2.42
C GLU A 154 -1.32 -19.43 -3.94
N PRO A 155 -2.09 -20.28 -4.65
CA PRO A 155 -1.91 -20.49 -6.09
C PRO A 155 -2.10 -19.26 -6.98
N LEU A 156 -2.85 -18.26 -6.49
CA LEU A 156 -3.17 -17.03 -7.22
C LEU A 156 -2.44 -15.81 -6.65
N ASN A 157 -1.39 -16.00 -5.83
CA ASN A 157 -0.64 -14.89 -5.29
C ASN A 157 0.04 -14.10 -6.42
N GLN A 158 -0.35 -12.82 -6.58
CA GLN A 158 0.06 -11.99 -7.72
C GLN A 158 1.59 -11.85 -7.80
N LYS A 159 2.26 -11.58 -6.67
CA LYS A 159 3.73 -11.44 -6.62
C LYS A 159 4.42 -12.76 -6.97
N ALA A 160 3.96 -13.88 -6.42
CA ALA A 160 4.53 -15.19 -6.71
C ALA A 160 4.39 -15.57 -8.20
N LEU A 161 3.24 -15.31 -8.82
CA LEU A 161 3.04 -15.55 -10.25
C LEU A 161 3.93 -14.62 -11.10
N TRP A 162 4.01 -13.34 -10.73
CA TRP A 162 4.84 -12.35 -11.42
C TRP A 162 6.34 -12.74 -11.40
N PHE A 163 6.92 -12.87 -10.20
CA PHE A 163 8.33 -13.25 -10.05
C PHE A 163 8.59 -14.66 -10.58
N GLY A 164 7.63 -15.57 -10.41
CA GLY A 164 7.72 -16.92 -10.92
C GLY A 164 7.84 -16.96 -12.43
N GLY A 165 7.12 -16.11 -13.17
CA GLY A 165 7.29 -16.01 -14.60
C GLY A 165 8.64 -15.40 -15.00
N LEU A 166 9.12 -14.39 -14.27
CA LEU A 166 10.44 -13.78 -14.52
C LEU A 166 11.58 -14.80 -14.33
N ILE A 167 11.55 -15.56 -13.23
CA ILE A 167 12.55 -16.60 -12.89
C ILE A 167 12.47 -17.76 -13.90
N ALA A 168 11.27 -18.20 -14.27
CA ALA A 168 11.09 -19.24 -15.28
C ALA A 168 11.64 -18.80 -16.65
N ARG A 169 11.38 -17.56 -17.07
CA ARG A 169 11.92 -17.02 -18.32
C ARG A 169 13.44 -16.92 -18.27
N ALA A 170 14.00 -16.42 -17.17
CA ALA A 170 15.45 -16.28 -17.01
C ALA A 170 16.19 -17.64 -17.05
N SER A 171 15.54 -18.71 -16.59
CA SER A 171 16.06 -20.08 -16.67
C SER A 171 15.78 -20.77 -18.01
N GLY A 172 15.19 -20.07 -18.99
CA GLY A 172 14.87 -20.60 -20.31
C GLY A 172 13.58 -21.42 -20.37
N ASN A 173 12.85 -21.54 -19.27
CA ASN A 173 11.56 -22.23 -19.22
C ASN A 173 10.41 -21.30 -19.64
N PHE A 174 10.37 -20.99 -20.95
CA PHE A 174 9.40 -20.07 -21.53
C PHE A 174 7.94 -20.54 -21.41
N GLU A 175 7.70 -21.86 -21.41
CA GLU A 175 6.34 -22.39 -21.25
C GLU A 175 5.81 -22.13 -19.84
N LEU A 176 6.62 -22.42 -18.81
CA LEU A 176 6.24 -22.17 -17.43
C LEU A 176 6.07 -20.66 -17.16
N ALA A 177 6.90 -19.82 -17.77
CA ALA A 177 6.74 -18.37 -17.66
C ALA A 177 5.40 -17.91 -18.25
N LYS A 178 5.05 -18.41 -19.44
CA LYS A 178 3.77 -18.14 -20.09
C LYS A 178 2.59 -18.62 -19.24
N GLU A 179 2.66 -19.84 -18.71
CA GLU A 179 1.62 -20.40 -17.84
C GLU A 179 1.33 -19.50 -16.63
N ARG A 180 2.39 -19.11 -15.90
CA ARG A 180 2.26 -18.27 -14.70
C ARG A 180 1.69 -16.89 -14.99
N TRP A 181 2.15 -16.24 -16.07
CA TRP A 181 1.67 -14.92 -16.47
C TRP A 181 0.27 -14.95 -17.09
N SER A 182 -0.09 -16.01 -17.81
CA SER A 182 -1.46 -16.23 -18.26
C SER A 182 -2.42 -16.44 -17.09
N LEU A 183 -1.99 -17.11 -16.02
CA LEU A 183 -2.81 -17.20 -14.80
C LEU A 183 -2.91 -15.84 -14.09
N LEU A 184 -1.83 -15.06 -14.05
CA LEU A 184 -1.81 -13.74 -13.40
C LEU A 184 -2.76 -12.75 -14.08
N ILE A 185 -2.82 -12.70 -15.41
CA ILE A 185 -3.66 -11.74 -16.14
C ILE A 185 -5.17 -12.03 -16.01
N GLU A 186 -5.54 -13.22 -15.53
CA GLU A 186 -6.94 -13.58 -15.26
C GLU A 186 -7.47 -12.93 -13.96
N ASP A 187 -6.60 -12.40 -13.11
CA ASP A 187 -6.99 -11.73 -11.88
C ASP A 187 -7.64 -10.36 -12.15
N PRO A 188 -8.94 -10.17 -11.83
CA PRO A 188 -9.64 -8.92 -12.08
C PRO A 188 -9.17 -7.76 -11.20
N GLU A 189 -8.47 -8.04 -10.09
CA GLU A 189 -7.92 -7.03 -9.18
C GLU A 189 -6.48 -6.63 -9.52
N LEU A 190 -5.89 -7.21 -10.58
CA LEU A 190 -4.53 -6.88 -10.99
C LEU A 190 -4.43 -5.41 -11.41
N PRO A 191 -3.48 -4.62 -10.85
CA PRO A 191 -3.29 -3.22 -11.24
C PRO A 191 -3.00 -3.04 -12.73
N ILE A 192 -3.49 -1.94 -13.33
CA ILE A 192 -3.44 -1.72 -14.78
C ILE A 192 -2.01 -1.67 -15.35
N ASP A 193 -1.08 -1.10 -14.58
CA ASP A 193 0.34 -1.06 -14.88
C ASP A 193 0.96 -2.46 -14.85
N MET A 194 0.57 -3.30 -13.90
CA MET A 194 0.99 -4.69 -13.85
C MET A 194 0.39 -5.53 -14.99
N GLN A 195 -0.88 -5.30 -15.35
CA GLN A 195 -1.49 -5.92 -16.53
C GLN A 195 -0.69 -5.59 -17.80
N GLN A 196 -0.29 -4.31 -17.97
CA GLN A 196 0.53 -3.90 -19.09
C GLN A 196 1.88 -4.62 -19.09
N ALA A 197 2.59 -4.64 -17.95
CA ALA A 197 3.88 -5.30 -17.82
C ALA A 197 3.80 -6.81 -18.13
N VAL A 198 2.76 -7.50 -17.66
CA VAL A 198 2.52 -8.92 -17.95
C VAL A 198 2.27 -9.15 -19.44
N ASN A 199 1.44 -8.33 -20.07
CA ASN A 199 1.16 -8.42 -21.51
C ASN A 199 2.43 -8.19 -22.35
N GLU A 200 3.27 -7.21 -22.00
CA GLU A 200 4.55 -6.98 -22.65
C GLU A 200 5.45 -8.21 -22.57
N GLN A 201 5.55 -8.84 -21.40
CA GLN A 201 6.33 -10.06 -21.24
C GLN A 201 5.79 -11.25 -22.05
N LEU A 202 4.47 -11.42 -22.13
CA LEU A 202 3.82 -12.46 -22.94
C LEU A 202 4.09 -12.26 -24.43
N VAL A 203 4.03 -11.02 -24.93
CA VAL A 203 4.38 -10.68 -26.32
C VAL A 203 5.83 -11.03 -26.62
N LEU A 204 6.76 -10.66 -25.73
CA LEU A 204 8.20 -10.95 -25.87
C LEU A 204 8.49 -12.46 -25.90
N ILE A 205 7.80 -13.27 -25.09
CA ILE A 205 8.01 -14.72 -25.12
C ILE A 205 7.51 -15.34 -26.43
N ASN A 206 6.36 -14.88 -26.94
CA ASN A 206 5.80 -15.44 -28.17
C ASN A 206 6.65 -15.12 -29.40
N SER A 207 7.33 -13.96 -29.43
CA SER A 207 8.20 -13.58 -30.55
C SER A 207 9.54 -14.34 -30.60
N ILE A 208 9.95 -15.00 -29.52
CA ILE A 208 11.19 -15.83 -29.49
C ILE A 208 10.98 -17.20 -30.14
N LYS A 209 9.72 -17.64 -30.28
CA LYS A 209 9.36 -18.96 -30.85
C LYS A 209 9.02 -18.94 -32.34
N GLU A 210 8.96 -17.76 -32.96
CA GLU A 210 8.82 -17.57 -34.42
C GLU A 210 10.20 -17.44 -35.09
#